data_AF-A0A7J4IHG2-F1
#
_entry.id   AF-A0A7J4IHG2-F1
#
_cell.length_a   1.000
_cell.length_b   1.000
_cell.length_c   1.000
_cell.angle_alpha   90.00
_cell.angle_beta   90.00
_cell.angle_gamma   90.00
#
_symmetry.space_group_name_H-M   'P 1'
#
loop_
_entity.id
_entity.type
_entity.pdbx_description
1 polymer ?
#
loop_
_entity_poly.entity_id
_entity_poly.type
_entity_poly.pdbx_seq_one_letter_code
_entity_poly.pdbx_strand_id
1 'polypeptide(L)'
;MSDAGPLPTRLEALQRADQAIADAARGRDLAVLLEAIEARGPVAAAVLEAIALEDQDLSSRMAAAAVRPGGGGRYAERLIYRDREMEALASLIDTRTREYNRLLRQLEDEGA
;
A
#
# COMPACT_ATOMS: atom_id res chain seq x y z
N MET A 1 -14.94 8.87 11.79
CA MET A 1 -15.25 8.04 10.60
C MET A 1 -14.35 8.55 9.49
N SER A 2 -13.33 7.79 9.10
CA SER A 2 -12.40 8.26 8.07
C SER A 2 -13.09 8.20 6.71
N ASP A 3 -13.42 9.37 6.18
CA ASP A 3 -13.92 9.64 4.82
C ASP A 3 -12.81 9.44 3.78
N ALA A 4 -12.20 8.27 3.81
CA ALA A 4 -11.15 7.91 2.88
C ALA A 4 -11.82 7.14 1.72
N GLY A 5 -11.77 7.71 0.52
CA GLY A 5 -12.46 7.21 -0.67
C GLY A 5 -12.05 5.79 -1.09
N PRO A 6 -12.59 5.25 -2.20
CA PRO A 6 -12.35 3.88 -2.66
C PRO A 6 -10.85 3.50 -2.75
N LEU A 7 -10.52 2.20 -2.60
CA LEU A 7 -9.12 1.72 -2.68
C LEU A 7 -8.37 2.24 -3.92
N PRO A 8 -8.95 2.27 -5.15
CA PRO A 8 -8.28 2.87 -6.32
C PRO A 8 -7.84 4.33 -6.10
N THR A 9 -8.72 5.16 -5.51
CA THR A 9 -8.40 6.56 -5.22
C THR A 9 -7.27 6.69 -4.21
N ARG A 10 -7.23 5.81 -3.20
CA ARG A 10 -6.13 5.77 -2.22
C ARG A 10 -4.82 5.33 -2.87
N LEU A 11 -4.85 4.37 -3.80
CA LEU A 11 -3.68 3.93 -4.57
C LEU A 11 -3.13 5.05 -5.47
N GLU A 12 -4.01 5.82 -6.12
CA GLU A 12 -3.60 7.01 -6.88
C GLU A 12 -2.96 8.08 -5.99
N ALA A 13 -3.52 8.31 -4.80
CA ALA A 13 -2.93 9.23 -3.83
C ALA A 13 -1.54 8.76 -3.37
N LEU A 14 -1.38 7.47 -3.08
CA LEU A 14 -0.10 6.88 -2.72
C LEU A 14 0.92 7.00 -3.86
N GLN A 15 0.50 6.74 -5.11
CA GLN A 15 1.36 6.88 -6.26
C GLN A 15 1.85 8.32 -6.46
N ARG A 16 0.99 9.32 -6.22
CA ARG A 16 1.41 10.73 -6.24
C ARG A 16 2.40 11.05 -5.13
N ALA A 17 2.22 10.50 -3.93
CA ALA A 17 3.17 10.67 -2.84
C ALA A 17 4.52 10.00 -3.14
N ASP A 18 4.52 8.78 -3.69
CA ASP A 18 5.73 8.09 -4.16
C ASP A 18 6.48 8.92 -5.22
N GLN A 19 5.74 9.55 -6.14
CA GLN A 19 6.32 10.43 -7.16
C GLN A 19 6.96 11.69 -6.55
N ALA A 20 6.32 12.32 -5.57
CA ALA A 20 6.87 13.48 -4.87
C ALA A 20 8.19 13.14 -4.16
N ILE A 21 8.29 11.97 -3.53
CA ILE A 21 9.54 11.47 -2.94
C ILE A 21 10.61 11.26 -4.02
N ALA A 22 10.25 10.65 -5.15
CA ALA A 22 11.18 10.44 -6.25
C ALA A 22 11.71 11.76 -6.83
N ASP A 23 10.87 12.78 -6.93
CA ASP A 23 11.26 14.10 -7.42
C ASP A 23 12.16 14.83 -6.40
N ALA A 24 11.83 14.76 -5.11
CA ALA A 24 12.67 15.29 -4.02
C ALA A 24 14.05 14.63 -3.99
N ALA A 25 14.10 13.30 -4.13
CA ALA A 25 15.34 12.52 -4.17
C ALA A 25 16.27 12.95 -5.32
N ARG A 26 15.72 13.24 -6.50
CA ARG A 26 16.51 13.72 -7.66
C ARG A 26 17.12 15.10 -7.40
N GLY A 27 16.40 15.95 -6.66
CA GLY A 27 16.90 17.27 -6.24
C GLY A 27 18.01 17.21 -5.19
N ARG A 28 18.19 16.05 -4.52
CA ARG A 28 19.12 15.85 -3.40
C ARG A 28 18.91 16.84 -2.25
N ASP A 29 17.68 17.32 -2.08
CA ASP A 29 17.30 18.18 -0.96
C ASP A 29 16.76 17.31 0.17
N LEU A 30 17.55 17.17 1.24
CA LEU A 30 17.24 16.31 2.37
C LEU A 30 15.97 16.78 3.12
N ALA A 31 15.78 18.10 3.26
CA ALA A 31 14.63 18.65 3.98
C ALA A 31 13.33 18.37 3.22
N VAL A 32 13.34 18.59 1.90
CA VAL A 32 12.19 18.30 1.03
C VAL A 32 11.91 16.80 0.96
N LEU A 33 12.95 15.97 0.94
CA LEU A 33 12.79 14.51 0.97
C LEU A 33 12.15 14.03 2.27
N LEU A 34 12.59 14.54 3.42
CA LEU A 34 12.01 14.21 4.72
C LEU A 34 10.53 14.59 4.77
N GLU A 35 10.18 15.81 4.36
CA GLU A 35 8.80 16.29 4.31
C GLU A 35 7.92 15.40 3.40
N ALA A 36 8.44 15.00 2.23
CA ALA A 36 7.72 14.12 1.32
C ALA A 36 7.48 12.71 1.91
N ILE A 37 8.47 12.16 2.63
CA ILE A 37 8.35 10.86 3.31
C ILE A 37 7.33 10.94 4.46
N GLU A 38 7.38 11.99 5.28
CA GLU A 38 6.42 12.23 6.36
C GLU A 38 4.99 12.38 5.81
N ALA A 39 4.81 13.13 4.72
CA ALA A 39 3.52 13.31 4.06
C ALA A 39 2.96 12.00 3.46
N ARG A 40 3.84 11.10 2.99
CA ARG A 40 3.44 9.77 2.48
C ARG A 40 2.92 8.85 3.59
N GLY A 41 3.46 8.96 4.81
CA GLY A 41 3.14 8.05 5.92
C GLY A 41 1.64 7.84 6.15
N PRO A 42 0.84 8.91 6.36
CA PRO A 42 -0.60 8.80 6.52
C PRO A 42 -1.33 8.19 5.31
N VAL A 43 -0.86 8.46 4.09
CA VAL A 43 -1.46 7.93 2.85
C VAL A 43 -1.22 6.42 2.76
N ALA A 44 0.01 5.97 3.00
CA ALA A 44 0.35 4.55 3.04
C ALA A 44 -0.45 3.81 4.13
N ALA A 45 -0.57 4.40 5.33
CA ALA A 45 -1.37 3.84 6.40
C ALA A 45 -2.86 3.68 6.01
N ALA A 46 -3.45 4.69 5.38
CA ALA A 46 -4.83 4.63 4.91
C ALA A 46 -5.06 3.58 3.81
N VAL A 47 -4.06 3.34 2.95
CA VAL A 47 -4.11 2.25 1.95
C VAL A 47 -4.04 0.89 2.63
N LEU A 48 -3.13 0.70 3.59
CA LEU A 48 -3.00 -0.55 4.34
C LEU A 48 -4.26 -0.88 5.15
N GLU A 49 -4.88 0.13 5.76
CA GLU A 49 -6.18 -0.01 6.44
C GLU A 49 -7.27 -0.46 5.46
N ALA A 50 -7.34 0.15 4.28
CA ALA A 50 -8.30 -0.23 3.24
C ALA A 50 -8.08 -1.67 2.74
N ILE A 51 -6.83 -2.08 2.55
CA ILE A 51 -6.47 -3.45 2.21
C ILE A 51 -6.93 -4.42 3.30
N ALA A 52 -6.66 -4.12 4.57
CA ALA A 52 -7.06 -4.97 5.69
C ALA A 52 -8.58 -5.13 5.81
N LEU A 53 -9.35 -4.09 5.53
CA LEU A 53 -10.82 -4.16 5.50
C LEU A 53 -11.32 -5.03 4.35
N GLU A 54 -10.71 -4.91 3.17
CA GLU A 54 -11.07 -5.73 2.00
C GLU A 54 -10.68 -7.21 2.22
N ASP A 55 -9.56 -7.47 2.87
CA ASP A 55 -9.12 -8.82 3.28
C ASP A 55 -10.11 -9.50 4.24
N GLN A 56 -10.59 -8.78 5.24
CA GLN A 56 -11.62 -9.30 6.17
C GLN A 56 -12.93 -9.67 5.45
N ASP A 57 -13.36 -8.84 4.48
CA ASP A 57 -14.53 -9.10 3.65
C ASP A 57 -14.31 -10.29 2.70
N LEU A 58 -13.15 -10.41 2.06
CA LEU A 58 -12.81 -11.55 1.22
C LEU A 58 -12.74 -12.85 2.00
N SER A 59 -12.10 -12.85 3.17
CA SER A 59 -12.01 -14.02 4.05
C SER A 59 -13.40 -14.53 4.45
N SER A 60 -14.32 -13.61 4.77
CA SER A 60 -15.72 -13.93 5.08
C SER A 60 -16.43 -14.56 3.87
N ARG A 61 -16.22 -14.03 2.66
CA ARG A 61 -16.78 -14.58 1.42
C ARG A 61 -16.21 -15.94 1.05
N MET A 62 -14.91 -16.16 1.28
CA MET A 62 -14.25 -17.46 1.08
C MET A 62 -14.83 -18.52 2.01
N ALA A 63 -14.99 -18.20 3.30
CA ALA A 63 -15.61 -19.09 4.28
C ALA A 63 -17.04 -19.47 3.86
N ALA A 64 -17.84 -18.49 3.41
CA ALA A 64 -19.19 -18.72 2.92
C ALA A 64 -19.24 -19.55 1.62
N ALA A 65 -18.25 -19.41 0.73
CA ALA A 65 -18.16 -20.20 -0.50
C ALA A 65 -17.75 -21.66 -0.23
N ALA A 66 -16.88 -21.90 0.75
CA ALA A 66 -16.36 -23.22 1.09
C ALA A 66 -17.43 -24.21 1.59
N VAL A 67 -18.54 -23.71 2.14
CA VAL A 67 -19.63 -24.54 2.69
C VAL A 67 -20.73 -24.88 1.67
N ARG A 68 -20.67 -24.38 0.42
CA ARG A 68 -21.71 -24.63 -0.60
C ARG A 68 -21.47 -25.93 -1.40
N PRO A 69 -22.42 -26.87 -1.44
CA PRO A 69 -22.31 -28.06 -2.29
C PRO A 69 -22.43 -27.70 -3.77
N GLY A 70 -21.50 -28.18 -4.61
CA GLY A 70 -21.65 -28.22 -6.08
C GLY A 70 -21.29 -26.98 -6.89
N GLY A 71 -20.84 -25.88 -6.28
CA GLY A 71 -20.47 -24.68 -7.03
C GLY A 71 -19.41 -23.85 -6.32
N GLY A 72 -18.15 -23.97 -6.73
CA GLY A 72 -17.07 -23.25 -6.03
C GLY A 72 -15.81 -22.90 -6.82
N GLY A 73 -15.41 -23.68 -7.84
CA GLY A 73 -14.06 -23.54 -8.44
C GLY A 73 -13.70 -22.12 -8.91
N ARG A 74 -14.39 -21.61 -9.95
CA ARG A 74 -14.06 -20.30 -10.54
C ARG A 74 -14.28 -19.11 -9.61
N TYR A 75 -15.26 -19.19 -8.69
CA TYR A 75 -15.50 -18.11 -7.74
C TYR A 75 -14.43 -18.11 -6.64
N ALA A 76 -14.08 -19.27 -6.09
CA ALA A 76 -12.99 -19.42 -5.14
C ALA A 76 -11.64 -19.02 -5.74
N GLU A 77 -11.36 -19.38 -7.00
CA GLU A 77 -10.15 -18.95 -7.72
C GLU A 77 -10.04 -17.43 -7.80
N ARG A 78 -11.15 -16.72 -8.08
CA ARG A 78 -11.17 -15.25 -8.10
C ARG A 78 -10.90 -14.65 -6.72
N LEU A 79 -11.43 -15.25 -5.65
CA LEU A 79 -11.18 -14.78 -4.28
C LEU A 79 -9.71 -14.97 -3.90
N ILE A 80 -9.12 -16.13 -4.22
CA ILE A 80 -7.69 -16.40 -3.99
C ILE A 80 -6.79 -15.46 -4.80
N TYR A 81 -7.17 -15.17 -6.05
CA TYR A 81 -6.42 -14.20 -6.87
C TYR A 81 -6.44 -12.82 -6.22
N ARG A 82 -7.60 -12.37 -5.75
CA ARG A 82 -7.75 -11.06 -5.11
C ARG A 82 -7.00 -10.95 -3.78
N ASP A 83 -7.00 -12.00 -2.98
CA ASP A 83 -6.20 -12.13 -1.75
C ASP A 83 -4.70 -11.91 -2.03
N ARG A 84 -4.17 -12.63 -3.02
CA ARG A 84 -2.77 -12.47 -3.46
C ARG A 84 -2.45 -11.08 -4.00
N GLU A 85 -3.37 -10.43 -4.70
CA GLU A 85 -3.19 -9.03 -5.14
C GLU A 85 -3.02 -8.09 -3.95
N MET A 86 -3.83 -8.26 -2.91
CA MET A 86 -3.76 -7.44 -1.70
C MET A 86 -2.48 -7.65 -0.92
N GLU A 87 -2.04 -8.91 -0.76
CA GLU A 87 -0.76 -9.24 -0.14
C GLU A 87 0.41 -8.61 -0.92
N ALA A 88 0.39 -8.70 -2.25
CA ALA A 88 1.41 -8.11 -3.11
C ALA A 88 1.46 -6.57 -2.99
N LEU A 89 0.30 -5.91 -2.93
CA LEU A 89 0.22 -4.46 -2.73
C LEU A 89 0.77 -4.05 -1.36
N ALA A 90 0.39 -4.74 -0.28
CA ALA A 90 0.89 -4.45 1.06
C ALA A 90 2.42 -4.64 1.14
N SER A 91 2.95 -5.71 0.55
CA SER A 91 4.39 -5.99 0.48
C SER A 91 5.15 -4.93 -0.30
N LEU A 92 4.59 -4.43 -1.41
CA LEU A 92 5.19 -3.34 -2.20
C LEU A 92 5.25 -2.04 -1.40
N ILE A 93 4.19 -1.70 -0.66
CA ILE A 93 4.13 -0.49 0.18
C ILE A 93 5.22 -0.54 1.25
N ASP A 94 5.36 -1.68 1.93
CA ASP A 94 6.38 -1.88 2.96
C ASP A 94 7.81 -1.82 2.38
N THR A 95 8.03 -2.48 1.24
CA THR A 95 9.32 -2.45 0.54
C THR A 95 9.73 -1.02 0.17
N ARG A 96 8.84 -0.23 -0.44
CA ARG A 96 9.10 1.17 -0.77
C ARG A 96 9.38 2.02 0.47
N THR A 97 8.64 1.78 1.56
CA THR A 97 8.87 2.48 2.83
C THR A 97 10.29 2.22 3.35
N ARG A 98 10.76 0.97 3.27
CA ARG A 98 12.14 0.60 3.65
C ARG A 98 13.18 1.24 2.73
N GLU A 99 12.92 1.31 1.43
CA GLU A 99 13.80 1.96 0.45
C GLU A 99 13.94 3.46 0.71
N TYR A 100 12.84 4.17 0.95
CA TYR A 100 12.87 5.61 1.25
C TYR A 100 13.60 5.91 2.56
N ASN A 101 13.37 5.10 3.61
CA ASN A 101 14.12 5.24 4.85
C ASN A 101 15.62 4.94 4.69
N ARG A 102 16.00 4.02 3.77
CA ARG A 102 17.41 3.78 3.44
C ARG A 102 18.00 4.98 2.70
N LEU A 103 17.29 5.53 1.72
CA LEU A 103 17.73 6.70 0.97
C LEU A 103 17.94 7.92 1.89
N LEU A 104 16.99 8.17 2.79
CA LEU A 104 17.07 9.26 3.76
C LEU A 104 18.37 9.19 4.58
N ARG A 105 18.65 8.02 5.16
CA ARG A 105 19.90 7.79 5.93
C ARG A 105 21.17 7.98 5.09
N GLN A 106 21.15 7.55 3.83
CA GLN A 106 22.31 7.73 2.95
C GLN A 106 22.61 9.22 2.71
N LEU A 107 21.57 10.04 2.49
CA LEU A 107 21.75 11.47 2.29
C LEU A 107 22.12 12.21 3.58
N GLU A 108 21.63 11.75 4.74
CA GLU A 108 22.07 12.24 6.05
C GLU A 108 23.57 11.97 6.27
N ASP A 109 24.03 10.76 5.95
CA ASP A 109 25.44 10.36 6.07
C ASP A 109 26.35 11.10 5.07
N GLU A 110 25.86 11.43 3.87
CA GLU A 110 26.60 12.21 2.85
C GLU A 110 26.71 13.70 3.17
N GLY A 111 25.78 14.24 3.97
CA GLY A 111 25.73 15.65 4.36
C GLY A 111 26.42 15.99 5.70
N ALA A 112 26.87 14.98 6.44
CA ALA A 112 27.60 15.09 7.70
C ALA A 112 29.13 15.18 7.50
#